data_AF-I7FHD3-F1
#
_entry.id   AF-I7FHD3-F1
#
_cell.length_a   1.000
_cell.length_b   1.000
_cell.length_c   1.000
_cell.angle_alpha   90.00
_cell.angle_beta   90.00
_cell.angle_gamma   90.00
#
_symmetry.space_group_name_H-M   'P 1'
#
loop_
_entity.id
_entity.type
_entity.pdbx_description
1 polymer ?
#
loop_
_entity_poly.entity_id
_entity_poly.type
_entity_poly.pdbx_seq_one_letter_code
_entity_poly.pdbx_strand_id
1 'polypeptide(L)' 'MPVEETMWDVRVERDIETHDLERLRAAFADVIAKRLAPGKRLLRVVTWCQDGGSLFRTKSGPRRYAVAYEVVFTA' A
#
# COMPACT_ATOMS: atom_id res chain seq x y z
N MET A 1 -6.14 -10.86 17.01
CA MET A 1 -4.92 -10.02 17.08
C MET A 1 -4.66 -9.46 15.69
N PRO A 2 -4.27 -8.18 15.55
CA PRO A 2 -3.87 -7.64 14.25
C PRO A 2 -2.56 -8.30 13.80
N VAL A 3 -2.43 -8.53 12.50
CA VAL A 3 -1.22 -9.06 11.86
C VAL A 3 -0.69 -8.01 10.90
N GLU A 4 0.60 -7.69 11.01
CA GLU A 4 1.28 -6.84 10.04
C GLU A 4 1.70 -7.68 8.82
N GLU A 5 1.36 -7.21 7.64
CA GLU A 5 1.72 -7.80 6.35
C GLU A 5 2.37 -6.73 5.45
N THR A 6 3.11 -7.16 4.44
CA THR A 6 3.74 -6.27 3.46
C THR A 6 3.34 -6.64 2.05
N MET A 7 2.89 -5.64 1.28
CA MET A 7 2.61 -5.79 -0.14
C MET A 7 3.65 -5.03 -0.97
N TRP A 8 4.23 -5.76 -1.91
CA TRP A 8 5.19 -5.25 -2.88
C TRP A 8 4.46 -4.89 -4.18
N ASP A 9 4.97 -3.90 -4.92
CA ASP A 9 4.39 -3.42 -6.19
C ASP A 9 2.96 -2.83 -6.03
N VAL A 10 2.75 -2.02 -5.00
CA VAL A 10 1.56 -1.17 -4.89
C VAL A 10 1.74 0.03 -5.83
N ARG A 11 0.82 0.22 -6.77
CA ARG A 11 0.91 1.27 -7.80
C ARG A 11 -0.08 2.37 -7.48
N VAL A 12 0.42 3.60 -7.47
CA VAL A 12 -0.40 4.81 -7.28
C VAL A 12 -0.13 5.77 -8.43
N GLU A 13 -1.17 6.46 -8.88
CA GLU A 13 -1.07 7.47 -9.93
C GLU A 13 -0.23 8.66 -9.45
N ARG A 14 0.57 9.23 -10.37
CA ARG A 14 1.55 10.28 -10.06
C ARG A 14 0.91 11.57 -9.54
N ASP A 15 -0.34 11.85 -9.90
CA ASP A 15 -1.09 13.04 -9.48
C ASP A 15 -1.45 13.07 -7.98
N ILE A 16 -1.31 11.95 -7.27
CA ILE A 16 -1.70 11.83 -5.85
C ILE A 16 -0.57 12.28 -4.91
N GLU A 17 0.66 12.44 -5.40
CA GLU A 17 1.84 12.44 -4.54
C GLU A 17 2.21 13.75 -3.87
N THR A 18 1.85 14.92 -4.40
CA THR A 18 2.76 16.04 -4.14
C THR A 18 2.72 16.57 -2.71
N HIS A 19 1.59 16.55 -1.97
CA HIS A 19 1.54 17.10 -0.60
C HIS A 19 0.53 16.47 0.37
N ASP A 20 -0.21 15.43 -0.04
CA ASP A 20 -1.32 14.90 0.78
C ASP A 20 -1.06 13.44 1.18
N LEU A 21 -0.33 13.27 2.29
CA LEU A 21 0.01 11.96 2.85
C LEU A 21 -1.23 11.16 3.26
N GLU A 22 -2.32 11.83 3.63
CA GLU A 22 -3.58 11.16 3.98
C GLU A 22 -4.26 10.60 2.73
N ARG A 23 -4.30 11.37 1.65
CA ARG A 23 -4.80 10.92 0.35
C ARG A 23 -3.98 9.77 -0.21
N LEU A 24 -2.65 9.82 -0.05
CA LEU A 24 -1.77 8.73 -0.42
C LEU A 24 -2.02 7.47 0.42
N ARG A 25 -2.20 7.63 1.75
CA ARG A 25 -2.57 6.52 2.64
C ARG A 25 -3.92 5.90 2.25
N ALA A 26 -4.90 6.72 1.89
CA ALA A 26 -6.21 6.26 1.41
C ALA A 26 -6.11 5.50 0.08
N ALA A 27 -5.28 5.98 -0.86
CA ALA A 27 -5.02 5.28 -2.11
C ALA A 27 -4.39 3.91 -1.89
N PHE A 28 -3.42 3.80 -0.96
CA PHE A 28 -2.86 2.51 -0.59
C PHE A 28 -3.91 1.59 0.04
N ALA A 29 -4.75 2.11 0.93
CA ALA A 29 -5.78 1.34 1.58
C ALA A 29 -6.78 0.74 0.58
N ASP A 30 -7.20 1.52 -0.43
CA ASP A 30 -8.09 1.05 -1.50
C ASP A 30 -7.45 -0.08 -2.33
N VAL A 31 -6.18 0.09 -2.75
CA VAL A 31 -5.47 -0.94 -3.52
C VAL A 31 -5.26 -2.21 -2.70
N ILE A 32 -4.88 -2.07 -1.43
CA ILE A 32 -4.65 -3.22 -0.54
C ILE A 32 -5.96 -3.95 -0.29
N ALA A 33 -7.04 -3.23 0.05
CA ALA A 33 -8.35 -3.83 0.33
C ALA A 33 -8.87 -4.67 -0.84
N LYS A 34 -8.65 -4.22 -2.09
CA LYS A 34 -9.02 -4.98 -3.31
C LYS A 34 -8.18 -6.25 -3.53
N ARG A 35 -6.99 -6.32 -2.95
CA ARG A 35 -6.04 -7.43 -3.10
C ARG A 35 -5.94 -8.33 -1.87
N LEU A 36 -6.62 -7.98 -0.78
CA LEU A 36 -6.66 -8.82 0.41
C LEU A 36 -7.30 -10.17 0.08
N ALA A 37 -6.74 -11.22 0.68
CA ALA A 37 -7.36 -12.53 0.61
C ALA A 37 -8.75 -12.49 1.28
N PRO A 38 -9.70 -13.32 0.81
CA PRO A 38 -10.98 -13.49 1.49
C PRO A 38 -10.78 -13.82 2.97
N GLY A 39 -11.64 -13.29 3.84
CA GLY A 39 -11.53 -13.49 5.29
C GLY A 39 -10.48 -12.59 5.96
N LYS A 40 -9.91 -11.62 5.25
CA LYS A 40 -9.07 -10.56 5.83
C LYS A 40 -9.72 -9.20 5.66
N ARG A 41 -9.61 -8.38 6.70
CA ARG A 41 -10.01 -6.96 6.67
C ARG A 41 -8.82 -6.07 6.99
N LEU A 42 -8.59 -5.08 6.14
CA LEU A 42 -7.60 -4.03 6.37
C LEU A 42 -8.00 -3.19 7.58
N LEU A 43 -7.08 -2.99 8.52
CA LEU A 43 -7.24 -2.06 9.63
C LEU A 43 -6.62 -0.71 9.30
N ARG A 44 -5.34 -0.71 8.95
CA ARG A 44 -4.61 0.50 8.59
C ARG A 44 -3.40 0.18 7.73
N VAL A 45 -3.01 1.14 6.93
CA VAL A 45 -1.65 1.20 6.38
C VAL A 45 -0.74 1.70 7.50
N VAL A 46 0.42 1.08 7.69
CA VAL A 46 1.39 1.45 8.73
C VAL A 46 2.41 2.42 8.14
N THR A 47 3.19 1.94 7.18
CA THR A 47 4.26 2.69 6.51
C THR A 47 4.40 2.29 5.05
N TRP A 48 5.12 3.09 4.26
CA TRP A 48 5.42 2.79 2.86
C TRP A 48 6.80 3.30 2.48
N CYS A 49 7.39 2.65 1.48
CA CYS A 49 8.66 3.03 0.88
C CYS A 49 8.49 3.13 -0.64
N GLN A 50 8.77 4.32 -1.19
CA GLN A 50 8.80 4.52 -2.63
C GLN A 50 9.93 3.70 -3.24
N ASP A 51 9.67 3.11 -4.41
CA ASP A 51 10.60 2.29 -5.17
C ASP A 51 11.16 1.10 -4.36
N GLY A 52 10.52 0.75 -3.23
CA GLY A 52 10.96 -0.31 -2.33
C GLY A 52 12.38 -0.11 -1.82
N GLY A 53 12.85 1.13 -1.65
CA GLY A 53 14.23 1.41 -1.26
C GLY A 53 15.23 1.15 -2.38
N SER A 54 14.84 1.43 -3.63
CA SER A 54 15.60 1.15 -4.88
C SER A 54 15.50 -0.28 -5.41
N LEU A 55 14.66 -1.13 -4.80
CA LEU A 55 14.38 -2.49 -5.29
C LEU A 55 13.51 -2.50 -6.55
N PHE A 56 12.72 -1.45 -6.79
CA PHE A 56 11.96 -1.29 -8.01
C PHE A 56 12.75 -0.45 -9.03
N ARG A 57 12.88 -0.95 -10.27
CA ARG A 57 13.41 -0.13 -11.37
C ARG A 57 12.48 1.07 -11.60
N THR A 58 13.01 2.26 -11.44
CA THR A 58 12.37 3.51 -11.81
C THR A 58 12.07 3.50 -13.31
N LYS A 59 10.79 3.36 -13.68
CA LYS A 59 10.29 3.50 -15.05
C LYS A 59 9.40 4.75 -15.12
N SER A 60 9.23 5.32 -16.31
CA SER A 60 8.32 6.46 -16.55
C SER A 60 6.82 6.15 -16.32
N GLY A 61 6.49 5.04 -15.68
CA GLY A 61 5.12 4.62 -15.37
C GLY A 61 4.64 5.06 -13.97
N PRO A 62 3.53 4.48 -13.48
CA PRO A 62 3.02 4.74 -12.14
C PRO A 62 4.06 4.38 -11.08
N ARG A 63 4.16 5.19 -10.02
CA ARG A 63 5.12 4.95 -8.95
C ARG A 63 4.77 3.68 -8.21
N ARG A 64 5.81 2.99 -7.77
CA ARG A 64 5.70 1.69 -7.08
C ARG A 64 6.11 1.86 -5.64
N TYR A 65 5.34 1.23 -4.77
CA TYR A 65 5.52 1.31 -3.34
C TYR A 65 5.58 -0.10 -2.75
N ALA A 66 6.45 -0.25 -1.76
CA ALA A 66 6.35 -1.31 -0.77
C ALA A 66 5.54 -0.74 0.39
N VAL A 67 4.44 -1.41 0.77
CA VAL A 67 3.50 -0.89 1.78
C VAL A 67 3.31 -1.95 2.85
N ALA A 68 3.57 -1.56 4.09
CA ALA A 68 3.25 -2.35 5.28
C ALA A 68 1.88 -1.94 5.81
N TYR A 69 1.06 -2.92 6.19
CA TYR A 69 -0.30 -2.72 6.64
C TYR A 69 -0.71 -3.76 7.66
N GLU A 70 -1.67 -3.42 8.50
CA GLU A 70 -2.25 -4.33 9.48
C GLU A 70 -3.60 -4.84 9.03
N VAL A 71 -3.82 -6.13 9.24
CA VAL A 71 -5.09 -6.80 8.98
C VAL A 71 -5.62 -7.51 10.21
N VAL A 72 -6.92 -7.79 10.20
CA VAL A 72 -7.54 -8.79 11.06
C VAL A 72 -8.21 -9.85 10.22
N PHE A 73 -8.22 -11.08 10.74
CA PHE A 73 -9.00 -12.15 10.16
C PHE A 73 -10.46 -11.99 10.56
N THR A 74 -11.33 -11.94 9.56
CA THR A 74 -12.78 -12.00 9.72
C THR A 74 -13.15 -13.46 9.47
N ALA A 75 -13.41 -14.18 10.57
CA ALA A 75 -13.91 -15.55 10.53
C ALA A 75 -15.29 -15.62 9.84
#